data_AF-A0A848ZLR7-F1
#
_entry.id   AF-A0A848ZLR7-F1
#
_cell.length_a   1.000
_cell.length_b   1.000
_cell.length_c   1.000
_cell.angle_alpha   90.00
_cell.angle_beta   90.00
_cell.angle_gamma   90.00
#
_symmetry.space_group_name_H-M   'P 1'
#
loop_
_entity.id
_entity.type
_entity.pdbx_description
1 polymer ?
#
loop_
_entity_poly.entity_id
_entity_poly.type
_entity_poly.pdbx_seq_one_letter_code
_entity_poly.pdbx_strand_id
1 'polypeptide(L)' 'TYIHHETFNAEAVIRDIEKQKVSHMVMVPSQIIAILNSPAFDPKALKSLEMIQNVGAPFILNTRID' A
#
# COMPACT_ATOMS: atom_id res chain seq x y z
N THR A 1 -12.81 -3.57 -10.18
CA THR A 1 -13.03 -4.70 -9.25
C THR A 1 -12.76 -4.25 -7.84
N TYR A 2 -13.54 -4.70 -6.87
CA TYR A 2 -13.26 -4.47 -5.46
C TYR A 2 -12.55 -5.69 -4.87
N ILE A 3 -11.46 -5.47 -4.16
CA ILE A 3 -10.66 -6.52 -3.52
C ILE A 3 -10.64 -6.21 -2.03
N HIS A 4 -11.06 -7.20 -1.23
CA HIS A 4 -11.08 -7.09 0.22
C HIS A 4 -10.20 -8.18 0.82
N HIS A 5 -9.35 -7.79 1.77
CA HIS A 5 -8.59 -8.72 2.59
C HIS A 5 -9.22 -8.73 3.98
N GLU A 6 -9.76 -9.87 4.43
CA GLU A 6 -10.35 -10.02 5.77
C GLU A 6 -9.35 -9.67 6.88
N THR A 7 -8.08 -10.01 6.64
CA THR A 7 -6.95 -9.65 7.51
C THR A 7 -5.82 -9.07 6.69
N PHE A 8 -5.10 -8.09 7.25
CA PHE A 8 -3.96 -7.49 6.56
C PHE A 8 -2.75 -8.43 6.52
N ASN A 9 -2.17 -8.60 5.33
CA ASN A 9 -0.88 -9.23 5.10
C ASN A 9 -0.17 -8.46 3.97
N ALA A 10 0.98 -7.86 4.27
CA ALA A 10 1.67 -6.98 3.32
C ALA A 10 2.09 -7.68 2.02
N GLU A 11 2.63 -8.90 2.10
CA GLU A 11 3.07 -9.67 0.93
C GLU A 11 1.90 -10.08 0.04
N ALA A 12 0.77 -10.47 0.66
CA ALA A 12 -0.45 -10.78 -0.08
C ALA A 12 -1.00 -9.56 -0.80
N VAL A 13 -1.01 -8.40 -0.13
CA VAL A 13 -1.44 -7.14 -0.72
C VAL A 13 -0.55 -6.76 -1.90
N ILE A 14 0.78 -6.84 -1.77
CA ILE A 14 1.73 -6.54 -2.87
C ILE A 14 1.46 -7.43 -4.09
N ARG A 15 1.33 -8.74 -3.87
CA ARG A 15 1.01 -9.71 -4.93
C ARG A 15 -0.31 -9.36 -5.62
N ASP A 16 -1.32 -9.00 -4.85
CA ASP A 16 -2.66 -8.76 -5.39
C ASP A 16 -2.75 -7.39 -6.10
N ILE A 17 -1.97 -6.38 -5.68
CA ILE A 17 -1.77 -5.13 -6.45
C ILE A 17 -1.21 -5.47 -7.84
N GLU A 18 -0.13 -6.24 -7.91
CA GLU A 18 0.52 -6.56 -9.18
C GLU A 18 -0.39 -7.41 -10.09
N LYS A 19 -1.02 -8.45 -9.53
CA LYS A 19 -1.86 -9.38 -10.28
C LYS A 19 -3.15 -8.73 -10.79
N GLN A 20 -3.78 -7.90 -9.96
CA GLN A 20 -5.08 -7.30 -10.26
C GLN A 20 -4.98 -5.89 -10.83
N LYS A 21 -3.76 -5.35 -10.95
CA LYS A 21 -3.50 -3.97 -11.40
C LYS A 21 -4.31 -2.97 -10.58
N VAL A 22 -4.25 -3.09 -9.26
CA VAL A 22 -4.93 -2.17 -8.34
C VAL A 22 -4.45 -0.75 -8.59
N SER A 23 -5.38 0.19 -8.75
CA SER A 23 -5.08 1.62 -8.94
C SER A 23 -5.39 2.47 -7.72
N HIS A 24 -6.36 2.07 -6.89
CA HIS A 24 -6.82 2.84 -5.74
C HIS A 24 -6.88 1.95 -4.51
N MET A 25 -6.36 2.43 -3.38
CA MET A 25 -6.36 1.70 -2.11
C MET A 25 -6.82 2.57 -0.94
N VAL A 26 -7.52 1.97 0.02
CA VAL A 26 -7.85 2.60 1.30
C VAL A 26 -7.07 1.88 2.39
N MET A 27 -6.23 2.62 3.12
CA MET A 27 -5.31 2.03 4.10
C MET A 27 -5.12 2.94 5.32
N VAL A 28 -4.72 2.35 6.44
CA VAL A 28 -4.22 3.09 7.61
C VAL A 28 -2.69 3.25 7.55
N PRO A 29 -2.07 4.21 8.26
CA PRO A 29 -0.63 4.46 8.19
C PRO A 29 0.25 3.23 8.45
N SER A 30 -0.12 2.41 9.44
CA SER A 30 0.65 1.21 9.81
C SER A 30 0.71 0.18 8.68
N GLN A 31 -0.35 0.07 7.87
CA GLN A 31 -0.37 -0.83 6.71
C GLN A 31 0.53 -0.32 5.59
N ILE A 32 0.57 1.00 5.37
CA ILE A 32 1.46 1.63 4.38
C ILE A 32 2.91 1.35 4.75
N ILE A 33 3.28 1.61 6.01
CA ILE A 33 4.63 1.33 6.53
C ILE A 33 4.97 -0.16 6.42
N ALA A 34 4.03 -1.06 6.73
CA ALA A 34 4.25 -2.49 6.63
C ALA A 34 4.47 -2.98 5.18
N ILE A 35 3.80 -2.39 4.19
CA ILE A 35 4.07 -2.67 2.77
C ILE A 35 5.46 -2.20 2.39
N LEU A 36 5.85 -0.97 2.76
CA LEU A 36 7.17 -0.41 2.44
C LEU A 36 8.32 -1.18 3.07
N ASN A 37 8.11 -1.76 4.26
CA ASN A 37 9.10 -2.55 4.98
C ASN A 37 9.05 -4.07 4.68
N SER A 38 8.14 -4.51 3.80
CA SER A 38 8.00 -5.92 3.44
C SER A 38 9.23 -6.41 2.66
N PRO A 39 9.74 -7.64 2.91
CA PRO A 39 10.79 -8.22 2.08
C PRO A 39 10.35 -8.46 0.62
N ALA A 40 9.05 -8.50 0.36
CA ALA A 40 8.48 -8.60 -0.98
C ALA A 40 8.30 -7.23 -1.67
N PHE A 41 8.70 -6.13 -1.03
CA PHE A 41 8.54 -4.80 -1.61
C PHE A 41 9.38 -4.65 -2.89
N ASP A 42 8.69 -4.46 -4.02
CA ASP A 42 9.27 -4.04 -5.30
C ASP A 42 8.41 -2.89 -5.86
N PRO A 43 8.98 -1.69 -6.10
CA PRO A 43 8.25 -0.59 -6.71
C PRO A 43 7.54 -0.95 -8.02
N LYS A 44 8.04 -1.92 -8.79
CA LYS A 44 7.39 -2.39 -10.03
C LYS A 44 6.07 -3.11 -9.78
N ALA A 45 5.97 -3.85 -8.67
CA ALA A 45 4.74 -4.54 -8.30
C ALA A 45 3.61 -3.54 -7.96
N LEU A 46 3.99 -2.33 -7.51
CA LEU A 46 3.06 -1.26 -7.13
C LEU A 46 2.76 -0.27 -8.28
N LYS A 47 3.33 -0.46 -9.49
CA LYS A 47 3.29 0.58 -10.55
C LYS A 47 1.88 0.98 -11.00
N SER A 48 0.88 0.13 -10.81
CA SER A 48 -0.50 0.42 -11.20
C SER A 48 -1.20 1.35 -10.23
N LEU A 49 -0.65 1.56 -9.03
CA LEU A 49 -1.24 2.45 -8.03
C LEU A 49 -1.17 3.90 -8.50
N GLU A 50 -2.32 4.55 -8.48
CA GLU A 50 -2.52 5.96 -8.79
C GLU A 50 -2.82 6.76 -7.51
N MET A 51 -3.51 6.12 -6.54
CA MET A 51 -3.92 6.79 -5.31
C MET A 51 -3.95 5.83 -4.11
N ILE A 52 -3.45 6.32 -2.97
CA ILE A 52 -3.62 5.70 -1.65
C ILE A 52 -4.38 6.69 -0.76
N GLN A 53 -5.59 6.31 -0.37
CA GLN A 53 -6.41 7.06 0.58
C GLN A 53 -6.04 6.61 1.99
N ASN A 54 -5.28 7.45 2.68
CA ASN A 54 -4.94 7.25 4.07
C ASN A 54 -6.11 7.62 5.00
N VAL A 55 -6.44 6.75 5.96
CA VAL A 55 -7.51 6.95 6.95
C VAL A 55 -7.06 6.55 8.35
N GLY A 56 -7.86 6.88 9.37
CA GLY A 56 -7.70 6.37 10.75
C GLY A 56 -6.64 7.07 11.60
N ALA A 57 -5.57 7.59 11.00
CA ALA A 57 -4.56 8.41 11.68
C ALA A 57 -3.77 9.29 10.70
N PRO A 58 -3.11 10.37 11.17
CA PRO A 58 -2.21 11.16 10.33
C PRO A 58 -1.06 10.32 9.76
N PHE A 59 -0.73 10.52 8.49
CA PHE A 59 0.49 10.01 7.89
C PHE A 59 1.57 11.10 8.01
N ILE A 60 2.50 10.95 8.97
CA ILE A 60 3.55 11.95 9.20
C ILE A 60 4.59 11.82 8.10
N LEU A 61 4.64 12.81 7.23
CA LEU A 61 5.68 12.93 6.21
C LEU A 61 6.98 13.37 6.88
N ASN A 62 7.92 12.44 7.04
CA ASN A 62 9.24 12.74 7.58
C ASN A 62 10.25 12.98 6.44
N THR A 63 9.99 13.99 5.62
CA THR A 63 10.98 14.51 4.65
C THR A 63 11.30 15.95 5.00
N ARG A 64 12.58 16.24 5.21
CA ARG A 64 13.12 17.56 4.91
C ARG A 64 12.95 17.74 3.40
N ILE A 65 12.22 18.77 3.00
CA ILE A 65 12.27 19.25 1.62
C ILE A 65 13.34 20.34 1.64
N ASP A 66 14.59 19.93 1.47
CA ASP A 66 15.72 20.77 1.11
C ASP A 66 16.05 20.62 -0.38
#